data_AF-A0A1A9BMH6-F1
#
_entry.id   AF-A0A1A9BMH6-F1
#
_cell.length_a   1.000
_cell.length_b   1.000
_cell.length_c   1.000
_cell.angle_alpha   90.00
_cell.angle_beta   90.00
_cell.angle_gamma   90.00
#
_symmetry.space_group_name_H-M   'P 1'
#
loop_
_entity.id
_entity.type
_entity.pdbx_description
1 polymer ?
#
loop_
_entity_poly.entity_id
_entity_poly.type
_entity_poly.pdbx_seq_one_letter_code
_entity_poly.pdbx_strand_id
1 'polypeptide(L)'
;MATGATTRRPARSKAATRPARTTRRRVLKVDHHKRWRPASRRGGVCGYTLDGKTCTKRGAHYCEPRADRVVRFFAELLVHPAGAFAGTRFELAAWQEHEIIRPLFGEVVWSEQWGRYVRRYTRATIVMARKNGKSALLSGIALYMLCGDGEESAEVYCAAANTRQAGKVFEPAVKMVRKSPVLSKRLKHIKNVRRLVDEKTGSHYEAIPSDADNELGHSPHCFILDEVLSQPDDTLWKAMVTGAGARTQPLMLAITTETTDQASFGADFIDEADRVMEDPARTPHHFAFVRKMPRTVEDLERLARLFPARPELPVSTDPWDERNWAWPNPALGTFLAVQALREDAIEARTDRSKFNGFLQFRLNQRVSQVTRWLSMDLWDARAGEIAPTPDWVRGRLKGERCWGGLDLSSKLDMTSLAWVFPDGSVLWRFWLPESMIEPLDEHTNGRISQWVEAGWITATEGDTIDYERIYDDVAQDHKDFRIVDITYDKWSGEPVRQAIVKRTRLKMVESDTTYLRMTAPMGELMRRLKADEIRHFGNPVARWMADVVEKKSPRDDPDRQRPVKPDRDKTGKRIDGIPALLFALDGAMRGLPKPSVYESQGMAL
;
A
#
# COMPACT_ATOMS: atom_id res chain seq x y z
N MET A 1 78.16 -45.16 14.39
CA MET A 1 76.96 -45.74 13.78
C MET A 1 75.94 -44.64 13.58
N ALA A 2 75.32 -44.62 12.42
CA ALA A 2 74.64 -43.47 11.82
C ALA A 2 73.32 -43.11 12.48
N THR A 3 72.99 -41.82 12.52
CA THR A 3 71.67 -41.29 12.10
C THR A 3 71.77 -39.77 11.94
N GLY A 4 71.51 -39.30 10.71
CA GLY A 4 71.75 -37.94 10.26
C GLY A 4 70.75 -36.90 10.76
N ALA A 5 71.27 -35.69 10.93
CA ALA A 5 70.51 -34.48 11.18
C ALA A 5 70.12 -33.81 9.85
N THR A 6 68.83 -33.54 9.65
CA THR A 6 68.35 -32.64 8.59
C THR A 6 67.30 -31.69 9.14
N THR A 7 67.74 -30.45 9.38
CA THR A 7 66.94 -29.27 9.68
C THR A 7 66.04 -28.90 8.50
N ARG A 8 64.71 -28.89 8.71
CA ARG A 8 63.70 -28.47 7.71
C ARG A 8 63.72 -26.95 7.53
N ARG A 9 63.92 -26.49 6.28
CA ARG A 9 63.60 -25.14 5.80
C ARG A 9 62.09 -24.97 5.60
N PRO A 10 61.51 -23.76 5.81
CA PRO A 10 60.11 -23.50 5.52
C PRO A 10 59.90 -23.23 4.01
N ALA A 11 58.84 -23.80 3.45
CA ALA A 11 58.48 -23.67 2.04
C ALA A 11 57.88 -22.27 1.74
N ARG A 12 58.43 -21.59 0.73
CA ARG A 12 57.88 -20.36 0.14
C ARG A 12 56.62 -20.69 -0.68
N SER A 13 55.45 -20.20 -0.28
CA SER A 13 54.25 -20.22 -1.12
C SER A 13 54.28 -19.04 -2.12
N LYS A 14 54.49 -19.34 -3.41
CA LYS A 14 54.22 -18.40 -4.50
C LYS A 14 52.72 -18.43 -4.83
N ALA A 15 51.93 -17.57 -4.18
CA ALA A 15 50.60 -17.23 -4.65
C ALA A 15 50.72 -15.93 -5.47
N ALA A 16 50.85 -16.07 -6.78
CA ALA A 16 50.76 -14.95 -7.70
C ALA A 16 49.31 -14.42 -7.70
N THR A 17 49.13 -13.20 -7.23
CA THR A 17 47.85 -12.48 -7.22
C THR A 17 47.38 -12.29 -8.67
N ARG A 18 46.40 -13.08 -9.12
CA ARG A 18 45.69 -12.79 -10.37
C ARG A 18 44.97 -11.45 -10.21
N PRO A 19 45.11 -10.49 -11.14
CA PRO A 19 44.35 -9.25 -11.08
C PRO A 19 42.86 -9.57 -11.15
N ALA A 20 42.07 -8.90 -10.32
CA ALA A 20 40.63 -9.03 -10.26
C ALA A 20 40.03 -8.89 -11.67
N ARG A 21 39.26 -9.89 -12.11
CA ARG A 21 38.42 -9.77 -13.31
C ARG A 21 37.51 -8.57 -13.09
N THR A 22 37.77 -7.47 -13.80
CA THR A 22 36.77 -6.43 -14.03
C THR A 22 35.53 -7.12 -14.58
N THR A 23 34.48 -7.24 -13.77
CA THR A 23 33.17 -7.70 -14.22
C THR A 23 32.72 -6.75 -15.32
N ARG A 24 32.85 -7.17 -16.59
CA ARG A 24 32.22 -6.48 -17.72
C ARG A 24 30.74 -6.34 -17.36
N ARG A 25 30.29 -5.10 -17.15
CA ARG A 25 28.88 -4.74 -16.92
C ARG A 25 28.07 -5.47 -17.99
N ARG A 26 27.21 -6.41 -17.60
CA ARG A 26 26.36 -7.15 -18.54
C ARG A 26 25.41 -6.11 -19.16
N VAL A 27 25.69 -5.68 -20.38
CA VAL A 27 24.86 -4.68 -21.08
C VAL A 27 23.49 -5.30 -21.33
N LEU A 28 22.45 -4.70 -20.75
CA LEU A 28 21.08 -5.15 -20.92
C LEU A 28 20.68 -4.89 -22.38
N LYS A 29 20.74 -5.92 -23.23
CA LYS A 29 20.35 -5.82 -24.64
C LYS A 29 18.82 -5.80 -24.73
N VAL A 30 18.24 -4.60 -24.71
CA VAL A 30 16.81 -4.39 -24.95
C VAL A 30 16.58 -4.08 -26.42
N ASP A 31 15.82 -4.92 -27.10
CA ASP A 31 15.29 -4.59 -28.42
C ASP A 31 14.06 -3.69 -28.26
N HIS A 32 14.27 -2.38 -28.40
CA HIS A 32 13.20 -1.41 -28.29
C HIS A 32 12.11 -1.64 -29.35
N HIS A 33 12.44 -2.18 -30.52
CA HIS A 33 11.47 -2.38 -31.60
C HIS A 33 10.40 -3.44 -31.28
N LYS A 34 10.62 -4.32 -30.30
CA LYS A 34 9.63 -5.32 -29.88
C LYS A 34 8.55 -4.81 -28.93
N ARG A 35 8.65 -3.57 -28.44
CA ARG A 35 7.63 -2.97 -27.56
C ARG A 35 6.30 -2.79 -28.30
N TRP A 36 5.19 -2.95 -27.57
CA TRP A 36 3.85 -2.72 -28.12
C TRP A 36 3.67 -1.26 -28.57
N ARG A 37 3.00 -1.07 -29.72
CA ARG A 37 2.64 0.24 -30.29
C ARG A 37 1.31 0.18 -31.02
N PRO A 38 0.57 1.30 -31.10
CA PRO A 38 -0.60 1.41 -31.97
C PRO A 38 -0.24 1.05 -33.41
N ALA A 39 -1.11 0.29 -34.07
CA ALA A 39 -1.00 0.07 -35.50
C ALA A 39 -1.45 1.34 -36.24
N SER A 40 -0.52 2.24 -36.54
CA SER A 40 -0.77 3.40 -37.40
C SER A 40 0.26 3.45 -38.51
N ARG A 41 -0.21 3.61 -39.75
CA ARG A 41 0.62 3.84 -40.94
C ARG A 41 0.57 5.29 -41.43
N ARG A 42 -0.10 6.17 -40.68
CA ARG A 42 -0.26 7.58 -41.04
C ARG A 42 1.08 8.31 -40.96
N GLY A 43 1.24 9.31 -41.81
CA GLY A 43 2.43 10.16 -41.86
C GLY A 43 3.51 9.75 -42.87
N GLY A 44 4.33 10.73 -43.24
CA GLY A 44 5.51 10.53 -44.09
C GLY A 44 6.63 9.76 -43.39
N VAL A 45 7.82 9.73 -44.00
CA VAL A 45 9.04 9.26 -43.32
C VAL A 45 9.35 10.18 -42.14
N CYS A 46 9.78 9.62 -41.01
CA CYS A 46 10.08 10.40 -39.80
C CYS A 46 11.10 11.51 -40.05
N GLY A 47 12.20 11.21 -40.75
CA GLY A 47 13.21 12.19 -41.16
C GLY A 47 14.03 12.80 -40.03
N TYR A 48 13.69 12.53 -38.76
CA TYR A 48 14.41 13.06 -37.62
C TYR A 48 15.87 12.62 -37.65
N THR A 49 16.79 13.59 -37.59
CA THR A 49 18.22 13.36 -37.73
C THR A 49 18.97 13.83 -36.48
N LEU A 50 19.92 13.01 -36.02
CA LEU A 50 20.89 13.37 -34.98
C LEU A 50 22.24 12.73 -35.35
N ASP A 51 23.31 13.52 -35.41
CA ASP A 51 24.68 13.06 -35.68
C ASP A 51 24.80 12.10 -36.88
N GLY A 52 24.18 12.49 -38.00
CA GLY A 52 24.20 11.68 -39.23
C GLY A 52 23.31 10.43 -39.19
N LYS A 53 22.65 10.10 -38.07
CA LYS A 53 21.61 9.08 -38.01
C LYS A 53 20.24 9.68 -38.33
N THR A 54 19.62 9.25 -39.43
CA THR A 54 18.27 9.68 -39.83
C THR A 54 17.26 8.56 -39.62
N CYS A 55 16.13 8.87 -38.98
CA CYS A 55 15.03 7.92 -38.83
C CYS A 55 14.25 7.77 -40.16
N THR A 56 14.29 6.57 -40.74
CA THR A 56 13.66 6.24 -42.03
C THR A 56 12.28 5.58 -41.89
N LYS A 57 11.77 5.43 -40.66
CA LYS A 57 10.52 4.72 -40.37
C LYS A 57 9.28 5.59 -40.63
N ARG A 58 8.13 4.93 -40.77
CA ARG A 58 6.80 5.53 -40.99
C ARG A 58 5.81 4.99 -39.96
N GLY A 59 4.71 5.70 -39.76
CA GLY A 59 3.68 5.28 -38.81
C GLY A 59 4.12 5.37 -37.35
N ALA A 60 3.41 4.74 -36.43
CA ALA A 60 3.86 4.67 -35.03
C ALA A 60 5.12 3.81 -34.90
N HIS A 61 6.21 4.35 -34.36
CA HIS A 61 7.50 3.63 -34.30
C HIS A 61 8.42 4.14 -33.19
N TYR A 62 9.48 3.37 -32.92
CA TYR A 62 10.62 3.83 -32.13
C TYR A 62 11.64 4.57 -32.99
N CYS A 63 11.83 5.85 -32.72
CA CYS A 63 12.80 6.74 -33.32
C CYS A 63 14.09 6.77 -32.47
N GLU A 64 15.09 5.99 -32.87
CA GLU A 64 16.38 5.90 -32.18
C GLU A 64 17.09 7.26 -32.04
N PRO A 65 17.25 8.10 -33.09
CA PRO A 65 17.93 9.39 -32.93
C PRO A 65 17.21 10.37 -31.99
N ARG A 66 15.88 10.27 -31.82
CA ARG A 66 15.17 11.05 -30.78
C ARG A 66 15.50 10.57 -29.37
N ALA A 67 15.50 9.25 -29.17
CA ALA A 67 15.88 8.66 -27.90
C ALA A 67 17.35 8.96 -27.54
N ASP A 68 18.25 8.84 -28.52
CA ASP A 68 19.68 9.14 -28.36
C ASP A 68 19.92 10.59 -27.95
N ARG A 69 19.14 11.55 -28.48
CA ARG A 69 19.23 12.96 -28.07
C ARG A 69 19.02 13.12 -26.57
N VAL A 70 18.04 12.44 -26.00
CA VAL A 70 17.74 12.54 -24.56
C VAL A 70 18.81 11.85 -23.73
N VAL A 71 19.23 10.64 -24.11
CA VAL A 71 20.31 9.92 -23.41
C VAL A 71 21.60 10.73 -23.40
N ARG A 72 21.95 11.36 -24.53
CA ARG A 72 23.12 12.24 -24.64
C ARG A 72 22.95 13.54 -23.86
N PHE A 73 21.76 14.12 -23.82
CA PHE A 73 21.50 15.27 -22.94
C PHE A 73 21.86 14.96 -21.49
N PHE A 74 21.48 13.78 -20.97
CA PHE A 74 21.90 13.34 -19.64
C PHE A 74 23.42 13.19 -19.53
N ALA A 75 24.04 12.42 -20.42
CA ALA A 75 25.46 12.09 -20.32
C ALA A 75 26.42 13.25 -20.60
N GLU A 76 26.04 14.17 -21.48
CA GLU A 76 26.91 15.25 -21.97
C GLU A 76 26.64 16.60 -21.29
N LEU A 77 25.39 16.88 -20.87
CA LEU A 77 25.02 18.18 -20.33
C LEU A 77 24.69 18.16 -18.84
N LEU A 78 24.32 17.02 -18.27
CA LEU A 78 23.99 16.92 -16.85
C LEU A 78 25.16 16.38 -16.02
N VAL A 79 25.25 16.88 -14.80
CA VAL A 79 26.28 16.51 -13.82
C VAL A 79 25.58 16.00 -12.56
N HIS A 80 26.04 14.88 -12.01
CA HIS A 80 25.45 14.34 -10.78
C HIS A 80 25.48 15.37 -9.65
N PRO A 81 24.32 15.67 -9.03
CA PRO A 81 24.18 16.81 -8.12
C PRO A 81 24.68 16.52 -6.71
N ALA A 82 24.74 15.25 -6.30
CA ALA A 82 25.07 14.81 -4.94
C ALA A 82 25.46 13.31 -4.90
N GLY A 83 25.91 12.85 -3.73
CA GLY A 83 26.26 11.45 -3.47
C GLY A 83 27.64 11.04 -3.97
N ALA A 84 27.89 9.74 -4.04
CA ALA A 84 29.19 9.17 -4.44
C ALA A 84 29.64 9.58 -5.86
N PHE A 85 28.71 10.00 -6.72
CA PHE A 85 28.97 10.43 -8.09
C PHE A 85 28.98 11.95 -8.25
N ALA A 86 28.89 12.73 -7.16
CA ALA A 86 28.79 14.18 -7.25
C ALA A 86 29.92 14.79 -8.10
N GLY A 87 29.56 15.60 -9.10
CA GLY A 87 30.53 16.25 -9.99
C GLY A 87 30.95 15.42 -11.21
N THR A 88 30.56 14.15 -11.33
CA THR A 88 30.75 13.37 -12.56
C THR A 88 29.58 13.59 -13.52
N ARG A 89 29.79 13.21 -14.80
CA ARG A 89 28.72 13.16 -15.81
C ARG A 89 27.54 12.30 -15.30
N PHE A 90 26.32 12.70 -15.64
CA PHE A 90 25.13 11.92 -15.30
C PHE A 90 24.93 10.81 -16.34
N GLU A 91 25.59 9.68 -16.13
CA GLU A 91 25.37 8.48 -16.95
C GLU A 91 24.16 7.71 -16.40
N LEU A 92 23.16 7.51 -17.26
CA LEU A 92 21.98 6.73 -16.92
C LEU A 92 22.39 5.28 -16.63
N ALA A 93 21.86 4.70 -15.55
CA ALA A 93 21.95 3.26 -15.35
C ALA A 93 21.16 2.53 -16.46
N ALA A 94 21.54 1.30 -16.78
CA ALA A 94 20.94 0.54 -17.89
C ALA A 94 19.40 0.49 -17.84
N TRP A 95 18.80 0.32 -16.65
CA TRP A 95 17.35 0.35 -16.49
C TRP A 95 16.76 1.76 -16.68
N GLN A 96 17.42 2.81 -16.21
CA GLN A 96 16.97 4.20 -16.42
C GLN A 96 16.96 4.54 -17.91
N GLU A 97 18.01 4.14 -18.64
CA GLU A 97 18.12 4.35 -20.07
C GLU A 97 17.12 3.50 -20.86
N HIS A 98 17.17 2.17 -20.72
CA HIS A 98 16.45 1.26 -21.61
C HIS A 98 15.02 0.93 -21.19
N GLU A 99 14.67 1.13 -19.91
CA GLU A 99 13.33 0.83 -19.43
C GLU A 99 12.48 2.08 -19.25
N ILE A 100 13.09 3.27 -19.11
CA ILE A 100 12.37 4.54 -18.90
C ILE A 100 12.65 5.56 -20.01
N ILE A 101 13.88 6.09 -20.11
CA ILE A 101 14.17 7.27 -20.97
C ILE A 101 13.97 6.95 -22.45
N ARG A 102 14.57 5.87 -22.96
CA ARG A 102 14.45 5.51 -24.37
C ARG A 102 12.99 5.22 -24.77
N PRO A 103 12.20 4.42 -24.03
CA PRO A 103 10.78 4.23 -24.34
C PRO A 103 9.98 5.53 -24.26
N LEU A 104 10.20 6.34 -23.23
CA LEU A 104 9.41 7.54 -22.99
C LEU A 104 9.59 8.59 -24.10
N PHE A 105 10.82 8.77 -24.60
CA PHE A 105 11.15 9.81 -25.60
C PHE A 105 11.37 9.30 -27.02
N GLY A 106 11.58 7.99 -27.21
CA GLY A 106 11.82 7.38 -28.52
C GLY A 106 10.55 6.94 -29.24
N GLU A 107 9.47 6.62 -28.50
CA GLU A 107 8.21 6.23 -29.09
C GLU A 107 7.46 7.43 -29.68
N VAL A 108 7.23 7.42 -30.99
CA VAL A 108 6.61 8.52 -31.72
C VAL A 108 5.39 8.08 -32.53
N VAL A 109 4.47 9.03 -32.72
CA VAL A 109 3.27 8.89 -33.55
C VAL A 109 3.13 10.11 -34.46
N TRP A 110 2.48 9.94 -35.60
CA TRP A 110 2.16 11.05 -36.50
C TRP A 110 1.00 11.87 -35.96
N SER A 111 1.18 13.19 -35.83
CA SER A 111 0.10 14.13 -35.56
C SER A 111 -0.38 14.74 -36.88
N GLU A 112 -1.66 14.56 -37.20
CA GLU A 112 -2.28 15.17 -38.37
C GLU A 112 -2.43 16.68 -38.20
N GLN A 113 -2.85 17.12 -37.01
CA GLN A 113 -3.00 18.54 -36.67
C GLN A 113 -1.70 19.32 -36.89
N TRP A 114 -0.57 18.76 -36.47
CA TRP A 114 0.73 19.44 -36.54
C TRP A 114 1.57 19.04 -37.75
N GLY A 115 1.10 18.10 -38.58
CA GLY A 115 1.82 17.61 -39.74
C GLY A 115 3.22 17.07 -39.44
N ARG A 116 3.44 16.52 -38.23
CA ARG A 116 4.77 16.04 -37.78
C ARG A 116 4.69 14.87 -36.82
N TYR A 117 5.80 14.16 -36.66
CA TYR A 117 5.94 13.16 -35.59
C TYR A 117 6.12 13.83 -34.23
N VAL A 118 5.31 13.40 -33.27
CA VAL A 118 5.31 13.84 -31.87
C VAL A 118 5.56 12.65 -30.95
N ARG A 119 5.99 12.92 -29.71
CA ARG A 119 6.09 11.89 -28.66
C ARG A 119 4.75 11.18 -28.48
N ARG A 120 4.78 9.86 -28.43
CA ARG A 120 3.58 9.04 -28.21
C ARG A 120 3.04 9.22 -26.78
N TYR A 121 3.93 9.15 -25.80
CA TYR A 121 3.55 9.18 -24.39
C TYR A 121 3.47 10.62 -23.91
N THR A 122 2.25 11.09 -23.66
CA THR A 122 2.00 12.40 -23.04
C THR A 122 1.76 12.29 -21.54
N ARG A 123 1.55 11.06 -21.04
CA ARG A 123 1.45 10.73 -19.62
C ARG A 123 2.44 9.65 -19.26
N ALA A 124 2.99 9.72 -18.05
CA ALA A 124 3.90 8.71 -17.53
C ALA A 124 3.70 8.50 -16.03
N THR A 125 3.71 7.24 -15.58
CA THR A 125 3.70 6.88 -14.17
C THR A 125 4.87 5.98 -13.85
N ILE A 126 5.61 6.30 -12.79
CA ILE A 126 6.74 5.51 -12.29
C ILE A 126 6.44 5.10 -10.84
N VAL A 127 6.25 3.80 -10.60
CA VAL A 127 5.98 3.21 -9.29
C VAL A 127 7.13 2.30 -8.89
N MET A 128 7.95 2.73 -7.94
CA MET A 128 9.13 1.95 -7.47
C MET A 128 9.58 2.39 -6.07
N ALA A 129 10.36 1.54 -5.38
CA ALA A 129 10.81 1.75 -4.00
C ALA A 129 11.62 3.05 -3.80
N ARG A 130 11.73 3.49 -2.54
CA ARG A 130 12.52 4.70 -2.19
C ARG A 130 14.01 4.48 -2.46
N LYS A 131 14.75 5.59 -2.58
CA LYS A 131 16.21 5.62 -2.78
C LYS A 131 16.74 5.03 -4.10
N ASN A 132 15.88 4.74 -5.07
CA ASN A 132 16.27 4.35 -6.44
C ASN A 132 16.64 5.52 -7.37
N GLY A 133 16.95 6.71 -6.83
CA GLY A 133 17.44 7.85 -7.63
C GLY A 133 16.40 8.58 -8.48
N LYS A 134 15.11 8.38 -8.21
CA LYS A 134 13.99 8.97 -8.96
C LYS A 134 14.06 10.48 -9.10
N SER A 135 14.27 11.20 -8.00
CA SER A 135 14.27 12.68 -8.00
C SER A 135 15.36 13.25 -8.91
N ALA A 136 16.55 12.62 -8.96
CA ALA A 136 17.63 13.06 -9.83
C ALA A 136 17.33 12.78 -11.31
N LEU A 137 16.68 11.65 -11.62
CA LEU A 137 16.19 11.34 -12.96
C LEU A 137 15.12 12.37 -13.40
N LEU A 138 14.18 12.70 -12.52
CA LEU A 138 13.14 13.71 -12.75
C LEU A 138 13.72 15.10 -13.03
N SER A 139 14.72 15.53 -12.25
CA SER A 139 15.41 16.80 -12.51
C SER A 139 16.01 16.84 -13.91
N GLY A 140 16.60 15.74 -14.37
CA GLY A 140 17.14 15.66 -15.73
C GLY A 140 16.06 15.70 -16.81
N ILE A 141 14.92 15.03 -16.58
CA ILE A 141 13.75 15.10 -17.47
C ILE A 141 13.23 16.54 -17.53
N ALA A 142 13.04 17.22 -16.40
CA ALA A 142 12.58 18.61 -16.36
C ALA A 142 13.52 19.55 -17.14
N LEU A 143 14.83 19.42 -16.96
CA LEU A 143 15.81 20.23 -17.70
C LEU A 143 15.79 19.94 -19.20
N TYR A 144 15.61 18.68 -19.60
CA TYR A 144 15.44 18.33 -21.00
C TYR A 144 14.15 18.94 -21.57
N MET A 145 13.03 18.85 -20.85
CA MET A 145 11.77 19.45 -21.26
C MET A 145 11.81 20.99 -21.29
N LEU A 146 12.66 21.60 -20.47
CA LEU A 146 12.85 23.06 -20.42
C LEU A 146 13.57 23.59 -21.67
N CYS A 147 14.68 22.96 -22.07
CA CYS A 147 15.57 23.55 -23.09
C CYS A 147 16.06 22.58 -24.17
N GLY A 148 15.81 21.27 -24.00
CA GLY A 148 16.27 20.19 -24.86
C GLY A 148 15.22 19.67 -25.85
N ASP A 149 13.93 19.78 -25.54
CA ASP A 149 12.84 19.16 -26.30
C ASP A 149 12.40 19.96 -27.55
N GLY A 150 12.87 21.20 -27.70
CA GLY A 150 12.62 22.04 -28.86
C GLY A 150 11.22 22.69 -28.90
N GLU A 151 10.61 22.89 -27.74
CA GLU A 151 9.36 23.62 -27.56
C GLU A 151 9.66 25.09 -27.17
N GLU A 152 8.98 26.04 -27.82
CA GLU A 152 9.04 27.46 -27.48
C GLU A 152 8.08 27.79 -26.34
N SER A 153 8.44 28.76 -25.50
CA SER A 153 7.70 29.17 -24.31
C SER A 153 7.24 27.99 -23.46
N ALA A 154 8.14 27.02 -23.25
CA ALA A 154 7.82 25.79 -22.54
C ALA A 154 7.67 26.07 -21.04
N GLU A 155 6.48 25.78 -20.51
CA GLU A 155 6.23 25.85 -19.08
C GLU A 155 6.46 24.47 -18.44
N VAL A 156 7.40 24.39 -17.52
CA VAL A 156 7.73 23.17 -16.77
C VAL A 156 7.41 23.42 -15.31
N TYR A 157 6.68 22.50 -14.68
CA TYR A 157 6.31 22.60 -13.28
C TYR A 157 6.62 21.31 -12.53
N CYS A 158 7.04 21.41 -11.28
CA CYS A 158 7.03 20.29 -10.35
C CYS A 158 6.22 20.61 -9.09
N ALA A 159 5.37 19.67 -8.68
CA ALA A 159 4.54 19.78 -7.49
C ALA A 159 4.73 18.59 -6.55
N ALA A 160 4.44 18.84 -5.27
CA ALA A 160 4.31 17.87 -4.18
C ALA A 160 3.42 18.50 -3.09
N ALA A 161 3.10 17.79 -2.00
CA ALA A 161 2.24 18.31 -0.93
C ALA A 161 2.70 19.62 -0.25
N ASN A 162 3.94 20.05 -0.47
CA ASN A 162 4.37 21.41 -0.13
C ASN A 162 5.62 21.78 -0.94
N THR A 163 5.91 23.08 -0.99
CA THR A 163 7.05 23.63 -1.74
C THR A 163 8.40 23.10 -1.26
N ARG A 164 8.52 22.69 0.02
CA ARG A 164 9.76 22.07 0.53
C ARG A 164 9.96 20.67 -0.06
N GLN A 165 8.88 19.90 -0.24
CA GLN A 165 8.93 18.61 -0.90
C GLN A 165 9.16 18.77 -2.42
N ALA A 166 8.50 19.72 -3.09
CA ALA A 166 8.75 20.01 -4.51
C ALA A 166 10.22 20.40 -4.77
N GLY A 167 10.86 21.05 -3.80
CA GLY A 167 12.30 21.34 -3.80
C GLY A 167 13.20 20.10 -3.94
N LYS A 168 12.72 18.89 -3.62
CA LYS A 168 13.50 17.64 -3.81
C LYS A 168 13.78 17.33 -5.27
N VAL A 169 12.99 17.84 -6.21
CA VAL A 169 13.21 17.70 -7.66
C VAL A 169 13.79 18.97 -8.26
N PHE A 170 13.36 20.16 -7.80
CA PHE A 170 13.86 21.43 -8.33
C PHE A 170 15.32 21.71 -7.95
N GLU A 171 15.72 21.51 -6.70
CA GLU A 171 17.07 21.85 -6.24
C GLU A 171 18.18 21.00 -6.88
N PRO A 172 18.00 19.68 -7.10
CA PRO A 172 18.99 18.93 -7.88
C PRO A 172 19.11 19.45 -9.32
N ALA A 173 18.03 19.91 -9.96
CA ALA A 173 18.09 20.52 -11.30
C ALA A 173 18.94 21.80 -11.29
N VAL A 174 18.73 22.69 -10.32
CA VAL A 174 19.56 23.89 -10.13
C VAL A 174 21.04 23.54 -9.97
N LYS A 175 21.34 22.49 -9.18
CA LYS A 175 22.72 22.03 -8.98
C LYS A 175 23.33 21.47 -10.26
N MET A 176 22.56 20.71 -11.06
CA MET A 176 22.99 20.22 -12.38
C MET A 176 23.32 21.39 -13.31
N VAL A 177 22.45 22.40 -13.39
CA VAL A 177 22.66 23.60 -14.21
C VAL A 177 23.93 24.34 -13.81
N ARG A 178 24.11 24.62 -12.51
CA ARG A 178 25.30 25.32 -12.00
C ARG A 178 26.61 24.58 -12.29
N LYS A 179 26.58 23.25 -12.25
CA LYS A 179 27.77 22.41 -12.49
C LYS A 179 28.05 22.18 -13.99
N SER A 180 27.07 22.42 -14.86
CA SER A 180 27.21 22.23 -16.30
C SER A 180 27.76 23.49 -16.97
N PRO A 181 28.92 23.44 -17.66
CA PRO A 181 29.49 24.60 -18.35
C PRO A 181 28.59 25.15 -19.47
N VAL A 182 27.72 24.30 -20.03
CA VAL A 182 26.79 24.66 -21.10
C VAL A 182 25.49 25.21 -20.52
N LEU A 183 24.86 24.49 -19.59
CA LEU A 183 23.56 24.90 -19.05
C LEU A 183 23.67 26.13 -18.15
N SER A 184 24.77 26.33 -17.43
CA SER A 184 24.99 27.54 -16.62
C SER A 184 25.04 28.84 -17.44
N LYS A 185 25.42 28.75 -18.73
CA LYS A 185 25.40 29.89 -19.66
C LYS A 185 24.04 30.10 -20.33
N ARG A 186 23.24 29.04 -20.43
CA ARG A 186 21.92 29.06 -21.10
C ARG A 186 20.78 29.38 -20.14
N LEU A 187 20.82 28.84 -18.93
CA LEU A 187 19.71 28.87 -17.98
C LEU A 187 20.02 29.76 -16.78
N LYS A 188 19.09 30.66 -16.46
CA LYS A 188 19.19 31.60 -15.36
C LYS A 188 18.33 31.15 -14.19
N HIS A 189 18.91 31.13 -12.98
CA HIS A 189 18.18 30.78 -11.76
C HIS A 189 17.73 32.04 -11.02
N ILE A 190 16.41 32.25 -10.96
CA ILE A 190 15.75 33.26 -10.14
C ILE A 190 15.41 32.65 -8.78
N LYS A 191 16.26 32.91 -7.78
CA LYS A 191 16.22 32.24 -6.47
C LYS A 191 14.92 32.48 -5.70
N ASN A 192 14.40 33.71 -5.70
CA ASN A 192 13.30 34.13 -4.82
C ASN A 192 11.98 33.42 -5.15
N VAL A 193 11.74 33.11 -6.43
CA VAL A 193 10.54 32.40 -6.90
C VAL A 193 10.84 30.94 -7.26
N ARG A 194 12.05 30.43 -6.97
CA ARG A 194 12.49 29.07 -7.31
C ARG A 194 12.20 28.70 -8.77
N ARG A 195 12.71 29.53 -9.68
CA ARG A 195 12.47 29.41 -11.12
C ARG A 195 13.79 29.34 -11.91
N LEU A 196 13.88 28.42 -12.86
CA LEU A 196 14.89 28.41 -13.91
C LEU A 196 14.27 28.96 -15.19
N VAL A 197 14.99 29.81 -15.92
CA VAL A 197 14.49 30.45 -17.15
C VAL A 197 15.47 30.22 -18.30
N ASP A 198 14.96 29.81 -19.46
CA ASP A 198 15.65 29.85 -20.75
C ASP A 198 15.16 31.07 -21.52
N GLU A 199 15.86 32.20 -21.39
CA GLU A 199 15.48 33.47 -22.04
C GLU A 199 15.45 33.34 -23.57
N LYS A 200 16.22 32.40 -24.15
CA LYS A 200 16.27 32.18 -25.60
C LYS A 200 14.93 31.72 -26.18
N THR A 201 14.23 30.86 -25.47
CA THR A 201 12.95 30.28 -25.91
C THR A 201 11.77 30.84 -25.12
N GLY A 202 11.99 31.72 -24.15
CA GLY A 202 10.95 32.19 -23.23
C GLY A 202 10.41 31.09 -22.30
N SER A 203 11.16 30.00 -22.09
CA SER A 203 10.72 28.85 -21.29
C SER A 203 11.08 29.00 -19.81
N HIS A 204 10.30 28.41 -18.91
CA HIS A 204 10.62 28.38 -17.48
C HIS A 204 10.33 27.04 -16.81
N TYR A 205 11.07 26.74 -15.75
CA TYR A 205 10.85 25.62 -14.84
C TYR A 205 10.67 26.14 -13.41
N GLU A 206 9.56 25.79 -12.76
CA GLU A 206 9.21 26.26 -11.42
C GLU A 206 8.69 25.15 -10.51
N ALA A 207 8.90 25.32 -9.20
CA ALA A 207 8.30 24.48 -8.17
C ALA A 207 7.03 25.13 -7.60
N ILE A 208 5.88 24.47 -7.80
CA ILE A 208 4.57 24.96 -7.36
C ILE A 208 4.05 24.14 -6.15
N PRO A 209 3.28 24.75 -5.24
CA PRO A 209 2.59 24.03 -4.16
C PRO A 209 1.39 23.22 -4.70
N SER A 210 0.90 22.24 -3.92
CA SER A 210 -0.27 21.43 -4.26
C SER A 210 -1.58 22.23 -4.28
N ASP A 211 -1.66 23.27 -3.45
CA ASP A 211 -2.88 24.01 -3.11
C ASP A 211 -3.18 25.12 -4.13
N ALA A 212 -2.57 25.04 -5.32
CA ALA A 212 -2.66 26.04 -6.39
C ALA A 212 -4.01 25.96 -7.14
N ASP A 213 -5.10 25.60 -6.47
CA ASP A 213 -6.48 25.59 -7.01
C ASP A 213 -6.88 26.94 -7.63
N ASN A 214 -6.15 28.02 -7.30
CA ASN A 214 -6.36 29.36 -7.82
C ASN A 214 -5.59 29.70 -9.13
N GLU A 215 -4.76 28.81 -9.68
CA GLU A 215 -3.97 29.09 -10.90
C GLU A 215 -4.41 28.26 -12.13
N LEU A 216 -5.69 28.38 -12.50
CA LEU A 216 -6.33 27.72 -13.66
C LEU A 216 -5.83 28.21 -15.05
N GLY A 217 -4.70 28.93 -15.11
CA GLY A 217 -4.17 29.56 -16.33
C GLY A 217 -2.90 28.92 -16.92
N HIS A 218 -2.35 27.87 -16.30
CA HIS A 218 -1.09 27.28 -16.76
C HIS A 218 -1.25 26.50 -18.08
N SER A 219 -0.23 26.60 -18.95
CA SER A 219 -0.12 25.78 -20.16
C SER A 219 1.13 24.89 -20.10
N PRO A 220 1.13 23.84 -19.25
CA PRO A 220 2.32 23.03 -19.00
C PRO A 220 2.75 22.24 -20.24
N HIS A 221 4.01 22.44 -20.66
CA HIS A 221 4.71 21.51 -21.54
C HIS A 221 5.19 20.28 -20.78
N CYS A 222 5.57 20.45 -19.51
CA CYS A 222 5.87 19.33 -18.62
C CYS A 222 5.38 19.59 -17.20
N PHE A 223 4.77 18.57 -16.60
CA PHE A 223 4.37 18.59 -15.21
C PHE A 223 4.92 17.35 -14.52
N ILE A 224 5.55 17.54 -13.36
CA ILE A 224 6.09 16.46 -12.54
C ILE A 224 5.41 16.48 -11.19
N LEU A 225 4.62 15.46 -10.90
CA LEU A 225 4.03 15.23 -9.59
C LEU A 225 4.90 14.23 -8.82
N ASP A 226 5.71 14.72 -7.88
CA ASP A 226 6.53 13.88 -6.99
C ASP A 226 5.70 13.48 -5.76
N GLU A 227 5.68 12.18 -5.47
CA GLU A 227 4.91 11.57 -4.37
C GLU A 227 3.39 11.81 -4.49
N VAL A 228 2.76 11.07 -5.41
CA VAL A 228 1.29 11.09 -5.62
C VAL A 228 0.50 10.86 -4.34
N LEU A 229 1.00 10.01 -3.42
CA LEU A 229 0.32 9.70 -2.15
C LEU A 229 0.16 10.90 -1.21
N SER A 230 0.87 11.98 -1.50
CA SER A 230 0.81 13.21 -0.73
C SER A 230 -0.37 14.11 -1.16
N GLN A 231 -1.00 13.82 -2.30
CA GLN A 231 -2.13 14.59 -2.81
C GLN A 231 -3.45 14.16 -2.14
N PRO A 232 -4.33 15.12 -1.78
CA PRO A 232 -5.63 14.80 -1.19
C PRO A 232 -6.56 14.11 -2.19
N ASP A 233 -6.54 14.56 -3.45
CA ASP A 233 -7.39 14.09 -4.54
C ASP A 233 -6.71 14.30 -5.91
N ASP A 234 -7.46 14.14 -7.00
CA ASP A 234 -6.98 14.21 -8.38
C ASP A 234 -7.09 15.60 -9.04
N THR A 235 -7.51 16.64 -8.30
CA THR A 235 -7.81 17.97 -8.84
C THR A 235 -6.61 18.60 -9.54
N LEU A 236 -5.46 18.67 -8.86
CA LEU A 236 -4.22 19.22 -9.43
C LEU A 236 -3.77 18.46 -10.67
N TRP A 237 -3.83 17.12 -10.64
CA TRP A 237 -3.42 16.30 -11.77
C TRP A 237 -4.32 16.55 -12.99
N LYS A 238 -5.64 16.60 -12.80
CA LYS A 238 -6.61 16.91 -13.86
C LYS A 238 -6.42 18.31 -14.41
N ALA A 239 -6.19 19.31 -13.56
CA ALA A 239 -5.94 20.69 -13.98
C ALA A 239 -4.73 20.78 -14.91
N MET A 240 -3.60 20.19 -14.51
CA MET A 240 -2.35 20.22 -15.31
C MET A 240 -2.49 19.42 -16.61
N VAL A 241 -3.15 18.27 -16.57
CA VAL A 241 -3.45 17.46 -17.76
C VAL A 241 -4.32 18.24 -18.75
N THR A 242 -5.32 18.98 -18.26
CA THR A 242 -6.23 19.76 -19.10
C THR A 242 -5.54 20.99 -19.69
N GLY A 243 -4.76 21.72 -18.89
CA GLY A 243 -4.00 22.88 -19.35
C GLY A 243 -2.91 22.55 -20.38
N ALA A 244 -2.42 21.31 -20.39
CA ALA A 244 -1.46 20.83 -21.39
C ALA A 244 -2.03 20.70 -22.81
N GLY A 245 -3.36 20.77 -23.00
CA GLY A 245 -4.04 20.43 -24.25
C GLY A 245 -3.63 21.27 -25.48
N ALA A 246 -3.11 22.48 -25.28
CA ALA A 246 -2.61 23.34 -26.35
C ALA A 246 -1.18 22.98 -26.83
N ARG A 247 -0.44 22.17 -26.06
CA ARG A 247 0.96 21.84 -26.34
C ARG A 247 1.07 20.69 -27.34
N THR A 248 2.10 20.72 -28.17
CA THR A 248 2.25 19.76 -29.27
C THR A 248 2.65 18.35 -28.82
N GLN A 249 3.46 18.25 -27.76
CA GLN A 249 3.97 16.98 -27.21
C GLN A 249 4.24 17.09 -25.70
N PRO A 250 3.23 17.43 -24.87
CA PRO A 250 3.44 17.62 -23.44
C PRO A 250 3.82 16.32 -22.73
N LEU A 251 4.36 16.41 -21.52
CA LEU A 251 4.63 15.25 -20.65
C LEU A 251 4.18 15.50 -19.21
N MET A 252 3.10 14.83 -18.82
CA MET A 252 2.61 14.78 -17.44
C MET A 252 3.17 13.51 -16.78
N LEU A 253 4.06 13.68 -15.81
CA LEU A 253 4.82 12.60 -15.20
C LEU A 253 4.53 12.54 -13.70
N ALA A 254 4.02 11.41 -13.23
CA ALA A 254 3.76 11.14 -11.84
C ALA A 254 4.70 10.06 -11.30
N ILE A 255 5.19 10.27 -10.08
CA ILE A 255 6.04 9.30 -9.40
C ILE A 255 5.47 8.99 -8.02
N THR A 256 5.49 7.71 -7.65
CA THR A 256 5.07 7.28 -6.33
C THR A 256 5.77 6.01 -5.86
N THR A 257 5.67 5.73 -4.56
CA THR A 257 5.83 4.39 -4.01
C THR A 257 4.46 3.74 -3.83
N GLU A 258 4.44 2.48 -3.42
CA GLU A 258 3.19 1.85 -2.99
C GLU A 258 2.58 2.57 -1.78
N THR A 259 1.27 2.38 -1.63
CA THR A 259 0.46 2.97 -0.57
C THR A 259 0.08 1.95 0.49
N THR A 260 -0.22 2.49 1.67
CA THR A 260 -0.86 1.75 2.76
C THR A 260 -2.38 1.98 2.82
N ASP A 261 -2.87 2.99 2.11
CA ASP A 261 -4.29 3.37 2.05
C ASP A 261 -4.90 2.86 0.74
N GLN A 262 -5.75 1.84 0.85
CA GLN A 262 -6.32 1.10 -0.28
C GLN A 262 -7.41 1.87 -1.05
N ALA A 263 -7.97 2.93 -0.47
CA ALA A 263 -9.11 3.66 -1.03
C ALA A 263 -8.77 5.12 -1.37
N SER A 264 -7.47 5.44 -1.45
CA SER A 264 -6.99 6.77 -1.79
C SER A 264 -6.88 6.97 -3.30
N PHE A 265 -6.94 8.23 -3.76
CA PHE A 265 -6.57 8.59 -5.14
C PHE A 265 -5.21 7.99 -5.54
N GLY A 266 -4.24 7.99 -4.62
CA GLY A 266 -2.93 7.37 -4.84
C GLY A 266 -3.02 5.86 -5.11
N ALA A 267 -3.93 5.14 -4.45
CA ALA A 267 -4.15 3.71 -4.70
C ALA A 267 -4.68 3.47 -6.12
N ASP A 268 -5.73 4.19 -6.50
CA ASP A 268 -6.35 4.11 -7.83
C ASP A 268 -5.34 4.46 -8.93
N PHE A 269 -4.54 5.50 -8.71
CA PHE A 269 -3.49 5.95 -9.62
C PHE A 269 -2.41 4.88 -9.83
N ILE A 270 -2.06 4.16 -8.78
CA ILE A 270 -1.10 3.05 -8.82
C ILE A 270 -1.69 1.82 -9.52
N ASP A 271 -2.96 1.49 -9.27
CA ASP A 271 -3.64 0.36 -9.90
C ASP A 271 -3.83 0.59 -11.40
N GLU A 272 -4.12 1.82 -11.78
CA GLU A 272 -4.15 2.24 -13.17
C GLU A 272 -2.78 2.03 -13.85
N ALA A 273 -1.68 2.36 -13.16
CA ALA A 273 -0.34 2.13 -13.69
C ALA A 273 -0.01 0.64 -13.85
N ASP A 274 -0.47 -0.24 -12.95
CA ASP A 274 -0.34 -1.69 -13.12
C ASP A 274 -1.08 -2.16 -14.37
N ARG A 275 -2.35 -1.75 -14.53
CA ARG A 275 -3.16 -2.12 -15.70
C ARG A 275 -2.54 -1.61 -17.00
N VAL A 276 -2.00 -0.38 -17.04
CA VAL A 276 -1.28 0.15 -18.23
C VAL A 276 0.00 -0.63 -18.51
N MET A 277 0.73 -1.06 -17.47
CA MET A 277 1.95 -1.86 -17.67
C MET A 277 1.61 -3.24 -18.25
N GLU A 278 0.52 -3.85 -17.80
CA GLU A 278 0.03 -5.14 -18.27
C GLU A 278 -0.52 -5.10 -19.69
N ASP A 279 -1.39 -4.13 -19.95
CA ASP A 279 -1.98 -3.90 -21.25
C ASP A 279 -1.73 -2.45 -21.69
N PRO A 280 -0.59 -2.18 -22.36
CA PRO A 280 -0.30 -0.85 -22.89
C PRO A 280 -1.31 -0.35 -23.93
N ALA A 281 -2.19 -1.22 -24.48
CA ALA A 281 -3.17 -0.86 -25.48
C ALA A 281 -4.37 -0.11 -24.92
N ARG A 282 -4.72 -0.33 -23.64
CA ARG A 282 -5.84 0.35 -22.98
C ARG A 282 -5.67 1.87 -22.90
N THR A 283 -4.42 2.34 -22.78
CA THR A 283 -4.10 3.77 -22.70
C THR A 283 -2.84 4.05 -23.50
N PRO A 284 -2.91 4.10 -24.84
CA PRO A 284 -1.72 4.12 -25.69
C PRO A 284 -0.81 5.33 -25.49
N HIS A 285 -1.33 6.43 -24.96
CA HIS A 285 -0.62 7.67 -24.68
C HIS A 285 0.00 7.72 -23.26
N HIS A 286 -0.17 6.67 -22.45
CA HIS A 286 0.35 6.58 -21.09
C HIS A 286 1.45 5.52 -21.00
N PHE A 287 2.61 5.93 -20.51
CA PHE A 287 3.72 5.06 -20.17
C PHE A 287 3.67 4.66 -18.69
N ALA A 288 3.76 3.36 -18.37
CA ALA A 288 3.87 2.90 -16.99
C ALA A 288 5.18 2.12 -16.77
N PHE A 289 5.89 2.46 -15.71
CA PHE A 289 7.02 1.69 -15.19
C PHE A 289 6.74 1.30 -13.74
N VAL A 290 6.42 0.03 -13.52
CA VAL A 290 6.06 -0.48 -12.19
C VAL A 290 7.02 -1.58 -11.73
N ARG A 291 7.55 -1.42 -10.53
CA ARG A 291 8.49 -2.34 -9.87
C ARG A 291 8.05 -2.54 -8.43
N LYS A 292 7.34 -3.63 -8.19
CA LYS A 292 6.74 -3.99 -6.91
C LYS A 292 7.06 -5.44 -6.56
N MET A 293 7.29 -5.71 -5.29
CA MET A 293 7.34 -7.08 -4.79
C MET A 293 5.94 -7.73 -4.91
N PRO A 294 5.82 -8.97 -5.43
CA PRO A 294 4.55 -9.69 -5.49
C PRO A 294 4.04 -9.97 -4.07
N ARG A 295 2.71 -9.92 -3.88
CA ARG A 295 2.07 -10.26 -2.60
C ARG A 295 1.65 -11.71 -2.53
N THR A 296 1.26 -12.26 -3.68
CA THR A 296 0.73 -13.61 -3.80
C THR A 296 1.49 -14.40 -4.88
N VAL A 297 1.25 -15.71 -4.94
CA VAL A 297 1.86 -16.57 -5.98
C VAL A 297 1.33 -16.17 -7.36
N GLU A 298 0.07 -15.76 -7.45
CA GLU A 298 -0.55 -15.28 -8.69
C GLU A 298 0.13 -14.00 -9.20
N ASP A 299 0.48 -13.07 -8.30
CA ASP A 299 1.27 -11.88 -8.65
C ASP A 299 2.64 -12.26 -9.21
N LEU A 300 3.30 -13.24 -8.59
CA LEU A 300 4.61 -13.72 -9.01
C LEU A 300 4.55 -14.35 -10.41
N GLU A 301 3.59 -15.24 -10.64
CA GLU A 301 3.37 -15.86 -11.95
C GLU A 301 2.99 -14.83 -13.02
N ARG A 302 2.17 -13.85 -12.67
CA ARG A 302 1.82 -12.71 -13.53
C ARG A 302 3.06 -11.94 -13.95
N LEU A 303 3.96 -11.60 -13.02
CA LEU A 303 5.22 -10.93 -13.35
C LEU A 303 6.11 -11.77 -14.28
N ALA A 304 6.18 -13.09 -14.05
CA ALA A 304 6.95 -14.00 -14.91
C ALA A 304 6.41 -14.04 -16.35
N ARG A 305 5.07 -13.97 -16.53
CA ARG A 305 4.43 -13.87 -17.85
C ARG A 305 4.71 -12.54 -18.55
N LEU A 306 4.65 -11.42 -17.81
CA LEU A 306 4.86 -10.08 -18.37
C LEU A 306 6.32 -9.81 -18.74
N PHE A 307 7.27 -10.39 -18.00
CA PHE A 307 8.70 -10.10 -18.10
C PHE A 307 9.53 -11.38 -18.25
N PRO A 308 9.31 -12.19 -19.31
CA PRO A 308 9.96 -13.48 -19.44
C PRO A 308 11.48 -13.35 -19.45
N ALA A 309 12.15 -14.28 -18.77
CA ALA A 309 13.61 -14.42 -18.70
C ALA A 309 14.37 -13.20 -18.12
N ARG A 310 13.71 -12.38 -17.29
CA ARG A 310 14.38 -11.32 -16.53
C ARG A 310 15.02 -11.89 -15.25
N PRO A 311 16.35 -11.80 -15.09
CA PRO A 311 17.03 -12.38 -13.92
C PRO A 311 16.80 -11.58 -12.63
N GLU A 312 16.29 -10.34 -12.75
CA GLU A 312 15.96 -9.51 -11.60
C GLU A 312 14.59 -9.84 -10.99
N LEU A 313 13.78 -10.70 -11.63
CA LEU A 313 12.45 -11.04 -11.12
C LEU A 313 12.52 -11.73 -9.76
N PRO A 314 11.53 -11.50 -8.88
CA PRO A 314 11.41 -12.25 -7.64
C PRO A 314 11.28 -13.76 -7.92
N VAL A 315 11.83 -14.57 -7.03
CA VAL A 315 11.78 -16.04 -7.07
C VAL A 315 10.76 -16.62 -6.07
N SER A 316 10.25 -15.79 -5.15
CA SER A 316 9.23 -16.14 -4.18
C SER A 316 8.48 -14.88 -3.71
N THR A 317 7.49 -15.05 -2.85
CA THR A 317 6.79 -13.94 -2.16
C THR A 317 7.44 -13.57 -0.83
N ASP A 318 8.52 -14.25 -0.43
CA ASP A 318 9.21 -14.02 0.85
C ASP A 318 9.93 -12.65 0.84
N PRO A 319 9.52 -11.69 1.69
CA PRO A 319 10.17 -10.38 1.76
C PRO A 319 11.62 -10.44 2.30
N TRP A 320 12.01 -11.54 2.95
CA TRP A 320 13.33 -11.70 3.55
C TRP A 320 14.35 -12.34 2.61
N ASP A 321 13.90 -12.95 1.51
CA ASP A 321 14.79 -13.52 0.50
C ASP A 321 15.41 -12.40 -0.35
N GLU A 322 16.71 -12.17 -0.16
CA GLU A 322 17.43 -11.08 -0.83
C GLU A 322 17.39 -11.17 -2.36
N ARG A 323 17.16 -12.36 -2.92
CA ARG A 323 17.03 -12.57 -4.37
C ARG A 323 15.84 -11.79 -4.94
N ASN A 324 14.83 -11.53 -4.11
CA ASN A 324 13.62 -10.80 -4.51
C ASN A 324 13.79 -9.28 -4.54
N TRP A 325 14.85 -8.74 -3.93
CA TRP A 325 14.97 -7.30 -3.69
C TRP A 325 15.37 -6.49 -4.93
N ALA A 326 16.00 -7.12 -5.92
CA ALA A 326 16.49 -6.47 -7.13
C ALA A 326 15.35 -5.91 -8.01
N TRP A 327 14.20 -6.60 -8.05
CA TRP A 327 13.05 -6.16 -8.84
C TRP A 327 12.47 -4.82 -8.37
N PRO A 328 12.02 -4.65 -7.11
CA PRO A 328 11.53 -3.37 -6.61
C PRO A 328 12.63 -2.31 -6.49
N ASN A 329 13.90 -2.72 -6.46
CA ASN A 329 15.06 -1.85 -6.35
C ASN A 329 16.07 -2.01 -7.52
N PRO A 330 15.76 -1.51 -8.73
CA PRO A 330 16.68 -1.58 -9.87
C PRO A 330 18.05 -0.90 -9.64
N ALA A 331 18.16 -0.01 -8.63
CA ALA A 331 19.43 0.61 -8.24
C ALA A 331 20.28 -0.24 -7.27
N LEU A 332 19.76 -1.36 -6.76
CA LEU A 332 20.43 -2.18 -5.74
C LEU A 332 21.78 -2.68 -6.25
N GLY A 333 22.83 -2.49 -5.44
CA GLY A 333 24.20 -2.84 -5.80
C GLY A 333 24.87 -1.88 -6.79
N THR A 334 24.18 -0.83 -7.26
CA THR A 334 24.79 0.23 -8.09
C THR A 334 25.00 1.51 -7.28
N PHE A 335 23.94 2.24 -6.99
CA PHE A 335 23.96 3.44 -6.14
C PHE A 335 22.98 3.35 -4.96
N LEU A 336 22.27 2.23 -4.82
CA LEU A 336 21.62 1.82 -3.58
C LEU A 336 22.43 0.68 -2.95
N ALA A 337 22.95 0.89 -1.75
CA ALA A 337 23.76 -0.10 -1.05
C ALA A 337 22.91 -1.30 -0.62
N VAL A 338 23.39 -2.52 -0.93
CA VAL A 338 22.76 -3.78 -0.49
C VAL A 338 22.71 -3.84 1.03
N GLN A 339 23.79 -3.42 1.69
CA GLN A 339 23.93 -3.47 3.14
C GLN A 339 22.86 -2.65 3.88
N ALA A 340 22.51 -1.46 3.36
CA ALA A 340 21.46 -0.65 3.95
C ALA A 340 20.11 -1.39 3.94
N LEU A 341 19.79 -2.10 2.83
CA LEU A 341 18.55 -2.86 2.72
C LEU A 341 18.51 -4.06 3.68
N ARG A 342 19.67 -4.71 3.91
CA ARG A 342 19.83 -5.78 4.91
C ARG A 342 19.59 -5.27 6.32
N GLU A 343 20.14 -4.11 6.67
CA GLU A 343 19.95 -3.48 7.98
C GLU A 343 18.46 -3.16 8.22
N ASP A 344 17.78 -2.54 7.24
CA ASP A 344 16.34 -2.29 7.33
C ASP A 344 15.54 -3.61 7.49
N ALA A 345 15.96 -4.68 6.80
CA ALA A 345 15.30 -5.98 6.86
C ALA A 345 15.47 -6.64 8.25
N ILE A 346 16.66 -6.58 8.84
CA ILE A 346 16.93 -7.10 10.19
C ILE A 346 16.04 -6.37 11.21
N GLU A 347 16.03 -5.03 11.18
CA GLU A 347 15.20 -4.24 12.08
C GLU A 347 13.71 -4.56 11.92
N ALA A 348 13.22 -4.59 10.68
CA ALA A 348 11.82 -4.89 10.37
C ALA A 348 11.39 -6.30 10.75
N ARG A 349 12.31 -7.26 10.76
CA ARG A 349 12.06 -8.64 11.20
C ARG A 349 11.88 -8.72 12.72
N THR A 350 12.59 -7.88 13.46
CA THR A 350 12.51 -7.82 14.93
C THR A 350 11.38 -6.93 15.44
N ASP A 351 10.98 -5.91 14.68
CA ASP A 351 10.01 -4.89 15.10
C ASP A 351 8.81 -4.85 14.13
N ARG A 352 7.65 -5.30 14.62
CA ARG A 352 6.39 -5.32 13.85
C ARG A 352 5.95 -3.92 13.39
N SER A 353 6.32 -2.86 14.10
CA SER A 353 5.98 -1.48 13.70
C SER A 353 6.74 -1.02 12.45
N LYS A 354 7.94 -1.58 12.22
CA LYS A 354 8.79 -1.29 11.06
C LYS A 354 8.47 -2.15 9.85
N PHE A 355 7.79 -3.30 10.04
CA PHE A 355 7.52 -4.25 8.97
C PHE A 355 6.75 -3.65 7.79
N ASN A 356 5.63 -2.96 8.04
CA ASN A 356 4.87 -2.31 6.97
C ASN A 356 5.69 -1.23 6.25
N GLY A 357 6.51 -0.48 6.99
CA GLY A 357 7.40 0.52 6.41
C GLY A 357 8.47 -0.10 5.51
N PHE A 358 9.01 -1.26 5.88
CA PHE A 358 9.93 -2.03 5.05
C PHE A 358 9.25 -2.52 3.77
N LEU A 359 8.11 -3.20 3.88
CA LEU A 359 7.35 -3.68 2.73
C LEU A 359 7.01 -2.54 1.75
N GLN A 360 6.46 -1.43 2.26
CA GLN A 360 6.07 -0.29 1.44
C GLN A 360 7.28 0.44 0.82
N PHE A 361 8.24 0.86 1.64
CA PHE A 361 9.27 1.80 1.16
C PHE A 361 10.51 1.12 0.59
N ARG A 362 10.80 -0.11 1.03
CA ARG A 362 11.97 -0.88 0.58
C ARG A 362 11.61 -1.94 -0.46
N LEU A 363 10.47 -2.60 -0.34
CA LEU A 363 10.03 -3.60 -1.32
C LEU A 363 8.94 -3.11 -2.28
N ASN A 364 8.47 -1.86 -2.10
CA ASN A 364 7.40 -1.28 -2.90
C ASN A 364 6.17 -2.20 -3.01
N GLN A 365 5.87 -2.89 -1.92
CA GLN A 365 4.75 -3.80 -1.81
C GLN A 365 3.56 -3.07 -1.19
N ARG A 366 2.37 -3.30 -1.74
CA ARG A 366 1.14 -2.77 -1.16
C ARG A 366 0.83 -3.46 0.16
N VAL A 367 0.61 -2.67 1.20
CA VAL A 367 0.27 -3.16 2.55
C VAL A 367 -0.99 -2.45 3.05
N SER A 368 -1.66 -2.98 4.06
CA SER A 368 -2.74 -2.24 4.75
C SER A 368 -2.14 -1.36 5.85
N GLN A 369 -2.62 -0.11 6.02
CA GLN A 369 -2.32 0.70 7.22
C GLN A 369 -2.83 0.03 8.49
N VAL A 370 -3.89 -0.75 8.33
CA VAL A 370 -4.53 -1.41 9.44
C VAL A 370 -3.72 -2.65 9.74
N THR A 371 -3.16 -2.67 10.94
CA THR A 371 -2.48 -3.86 11.42
C THR A 371 -3.54 -4.83 11.88
N ARG A 372 -3.48 -6.04 11.35
CA ARG A 372 -4.16 -7.18 11.95
C ARG A 372 -3.86 -7.18 13.45
N TRP A 373 -4.91 -7.13 14.25
CA TRP A 373 -4.77 -6.83 15.67
C TRP A 373 -4.35 -8.06 16.49
N LEU A 374 -5.02 -9.19 16.24
CA LEU A 374 -4.83 -10.43 16.99
C LEU A 374 -3.88 -11.38 16.25
N SER A 375 -2.91 -11.92 17.01
CA SER A 375 -2.00 -12.97 16.54
C SER A 375 -2.71 -14.31 16.63
N MET A 376 -2.84 -15.09 15.55
CA MET A 376 -3.51 -16.41 15.66
C MET A 376 -2.78 -17.34 16.61
N ASP A 377 -1.45 -17.34 16.64
CA ASP A 377 -0.73 -18.19 17.59
C ASP A 377 -1.13 -17.90 19.05
N LEU A 378 -1.36 -16.63 19.37
CA LEU A 378 -1.81 -16.23 20.70
C LEU A 378 -3.29 -16.55 20.92
N TRP A 379 -4.12 -16.35 19.89
CA TRP A 379 -5.56 -16.64 19.97
C TRP A 379 -5.80 -18.14 20.09
N ASP A 380 -5.30 -18.94 19.16
CA ASP A 380 -5.48 -20.39 19.10
C ASP A 380 -4.96 -21.10 20.36
N ALA A 381 -3.88 -20.58 20.97
CA ALA A 381 -3.39 -21.08 22.26
C ALA A 381 -4.35 -20.84 23.44
N ARG A 382 -5.42 -20.07 23.26
CA ARG A 382 -6.48 -19.77 24.25
C ARG A 382 -7.80 -20.42 23.91
N ALA A 383 -7.79 -21.41 23.01
CA ALA A 383 -8.95 -22.23 22.76
C ALA A 383 -9.34 -23.05 24.00
N GLY A 384 -8.37 -23.49 24.81
CA GLY A 384 -8.62 -24.43 25.90
C GLY A 384 -9.12 -25.77 25.35
N GLU A 385 -10.18 -26.32 25.92
CA GLU A 385 -10.88 -27.48 25.34
C GLU A 385 -11.60 -27.08 24.05
N ILE A 386 -11.44 -27.86 22.97
CA ILE A 386 -12.15 -27.60 21.70
C ILE A 386 -13.58 -28.13 21.82
N ALA A 387 -14.55 -27.22 21.73
CA ALA A 387 -15.95 -27.60 21.79
C ALA A 387 -16.42 -28.20 20.45
N PRO A 388 -17.14 -29.33 20.48
CA PRO A 388 -17.72 -29.91 19.27
C PRO A 388 -18.92 -29.10 18.75
N THR A 389 -19.69 -28.49 19.65
CA THR A 389 -20.89 -27.71 19.34
C THR A 389 -21.06 -26.55 20.34
N PRO A 390 -21.82 -25.50 20.00
CA PRO A 390 -22.10 -24.41 20.93
C PRO A 390 -22.92 -24.86 22.16
N ASP A 391 -23.82 -25.83 22.02
CA ASP A 391 -24.61 -26.35 23.16
C ASP A 391 -23.76 -27.12 24.17
N TRP A 392 -22.66 -27.75 23.74
CA TRP A 392 -21.70 -28.35 24.64
C TRP A 392 -21.08 -27.32 25.59
N VAL A 393 -20.75 -26.13 25.07
CA VAL A 393 -20.23 -25.01 25.88
C VAL A 393 -21.32 -24.49 26.81
N ARG A 394 -22.52 -24.25 26.28
CA ARG A 394 -23.69 -23.77 27.04
C ARG A 394 -23.99 -24.66 28.24
N GLY A 395 -23.98 -25.98 28.06
CA GLY A 395 -24.26 -26.94 29.13
C GLY A 395 -23.27 -26.84 30.29
N ARG A 396 -21.99 -26.57 30.01
CA ARG A 396 -20.93 -26.41 31.02
C ARG A 396 -20.98 -25.09 31.78
N LEU A 397 -21.53 -24.05 31.17
CA LEU A 397 -21.61 -22.71 31.74
C LEU A 397 -22.99 -22.42 32.36
N LYS A 398 -23.88 -23.43 32.41
CA LYS A 398 -25.22 -23.28 32.97
C LYS A 398 -25.19 -22.96 34.45
N GLY A 399 -25.97 -21.97 34.86
CA GLY A 399 -26.07 -21.44 36.22
C GLY A 399 -24.97 -20.45 36.58
N GLU A 400 -23.93 -20.33 35.76
CA GLU A 400 -22.83 -19.41 35.99
C GLU A 400 -23.23 -17.96 35.74
N ARG A 401 -22.49 -17.07 36.37
CA ARG A 401 -22.65 -15.63 36.20
C ARG A 401 -21.92 -15.18 34.95
N CYS A 402 -22.49 -14.23 34.20
CA CYS A 402 -21.84 -13.69 33.00
C CYS A 402 -22.19 -12.21 32.73
N TRP A 403 -21.37 -11.60 31.89
CA TRP A 403 -21.59 -10.28 31.29
C TRP A 403 -21.78 -10.41 29.79
N GLY A 404 -22.77 -9.72 29.25
CA GLY A 404 -23.11 -9.73 27.83
C GLY A 404 -22.54 -8.55 27.06
N GLY A 405 -22.20 -8.78 25.81
CA GLY A 405 -21.87 -7.74 24.86
C GLY A 405 -22.57 -7.99 23.53
N LEU A 406 -23.41 -7.05 23.12
CA LEU A 406 -24.28 -7.16 21.95
C LEU A 406 -23.84 -6.18 20.86
N ASP A 407 -23.37 -6.69 19.72
CA ASP A 407 -23.11 -5.93 18.49
C ASP A 407 -24.23 -6.21 17.49
N LEU A 408 -25.20 -5.29 17.46
CA LEU A 408 -26.35 -5.32 16.56
C LEU A 408 -25.94 -4.71 15.22
N SER A 409 -26.23 -5.43 14.15
CA SER A 409 -25.98 -4.95 12.80
C SER A 409 -27.18 -4.20 12.23
N SER A 410 -27.00 -3.60 11.04
CA SER A 410 -28.14 -3.24 10.20
C SER A 410 -28.93 -4.51 9.84
N LYS A 411 -30.17 -4.33 9.38
CA LYS A 411 -31.10 -5.43 9.08
C LYS A 411 -30.55 -6.49 8.12
N LEU A 412 -29.54 -6.18 7.32
CA LEU A 412 -29.02 -6.99 6.21
C LEU A 412 -27.69 -7.69 6.52
N ASP A 413 -27.27 -7.76 7.79
CA ASP A 413 -25.91 -8.21 8.12
C ASP A 413 -25.88 -9.06 9.39
N MET A 414 -24.71 -9.55 9.79
CA MET A 414 -24.57 -10.45 10.94
C MET A 414 -24.63 -9.70 12.28
N THR A 415 -25.45 -10.20 13.21
CA THR A 415 -25.49 -9.75 14.60
C THR A 415 -24.77 -10.74 15.52
N SER A 416 -24.11 -10.24 16.57
CA SER A 416 -23.41 -11.10 17.53
C SER A 416 -23.67 -10.70 18.99
N LEU A 417 -23.76 -11.72 19.84
CA LEU A 417 -23.79 -11.60 21.29
C LEU A 417 -22.69 -12.45 21.89
N ALA A 418 -21.84 -11.87 22.73
CA ALA A 418 -20.82 -12.59 23.48
C ALA A 418 -21.13 -12.57 24.98
N TRP A 419 -20.98 -13.72 25.63
CA TRP A 419 -21.04 -13.89 27.08
C TRP A 419 -19.64 -14.16 27.61
N VAL A 420 -19.18 -13.34 28.55
CA VAL A 420 -17.92 -13.54 29.27
C VAL A 420 -18.22 -13.97 30.70
N PHE A 421 -17.56 -15.03 31.16
CA PHE A 421 -17.72 -15.62 32.48
C PHE A 421 -16.51 -15.29 33.39
N PRO A 422 -16.67 -15.31 34.72
CA PRO A 422 -15.61 -14.96 35.68
C PRO A 422 -14.31 -15.75 35.53
N ASP A 423 -14.39 -17.02 35.10
CA ASP A 423 -13.25 -17.90 34.88
C ASP A 423 -12.50 -17.61 33.55
N GLY A 424 -12.98 -16.65 32.76
CA GLY A 424 -12.45 -16.31 31.44
C GLY A 424 -13.10 -17.07 30.28
N SER A 425 -14.05 -17.97 30.55
CA SER A 425 -14.80 -18.65 29.50
C SER A 425 -15.62 -17.67 28.66
N VAL A 426 -15.70 -17.92 27.35
CA VAL A 426 -16.46 -17.08 26.41
C VAL A 426 -17.38 -17.94 25.56
N LEU A 427 -18.64 -17.52 25.45
CA LEU A 427 -19.65 -18.12 24.58
C LEU A 427 -20.23 -17.06 23.64
N TRP A 428 -20.31 -17.37 22.35
CA TRP A 428 -20.93 -16.49 21.36
C TRP A 428 -22.26 -17.05 20.85
N ARG A 429 -23.13 -16.14 20.45
CA ARG A 429 -24.23 -16.36 19.52
C ARG A 429 -24.00 -15.47 18.29
N PHE A 430 -24.31 -16.03 17.12
CA PHE A 430 -24.26 -15.35 15.84
C PHE A 430 -25.59 -15.56 15.12
N TRP A 431 -26.15 -14.48 14.57
CA TRP A 431 -27.35 -14.52 13.75
C TRP A 431 -27.06 -13.91 12.38
N LEU A 432 -27.52 -14.57 11.32
CA LEU A 432 -27.30 -14.14 9.94
C LEU A 432 -28.59 -14.35 9.13
N PRO A 433 -29.04 -13.35 8.32
CA PRO A 433 -30.12 -13.57 7.36
C PRO A 433 -29.75 -14.65 6.34
N GLU A 434 -30.69 -15.51 5.98
CA GLU A 434 -30.47 -16.59 5.01
C GLU A 434 -29.96 -16.06 3.65
N SER A 435 -30.46 -14.89 3.23
CA SER A 435 -30.03 -14.21 2.00
C SER A 435 -28.54 -13.85 1.95
N MET A 436 -27.86 -13.79 3.10
CA MET A 436 -26.45 -13.43 3.21
C MET A 436 -25.51 -14.64 3.25
N ILE A 437 -26.04 -15.86 3.31
CA ILE A 437 -25.22 -17.08 3.38
C ILE A 437 -24.43 -17.27 2.08
N GLU A 438 -25.12 -17.31 0.93
CA GLU A 438 -24.48 -17.54 -0.38
C GLU A 438 -23.44 -16.45 -0.72
N PRO A 439 -23.73 -15.13 -0.60
CA PRO A 439 -22.73 -14.08 -0.86
C PRO A 439 -21.48 -14.17 0.03
N LEU A 440 -21.63 -14.58 1.29
CA LEU A 440 -20.49 -14.75 2.20
C LEU A 440 -19.73 -16.05 1.93
N ASP A 441 -20.39 -17.10 1.44
CA ASP A 441 -19.74 -18.36 1.08
C ASP A 441 -18.84 -18.23 -0.15
N GLU A 442 -19.19 -17.38 -1.12
CA GLU A 442 -18.30 -17.04 -2.25
C GLU A 442 -16.93 -16.55 -1.78
N HIS A 443 -16.90 -15.85 -0.63
CA HIS A 443 -15.69 -15.23 -0.07
C HIS A 443 -15.02 -16.09 1.01
N THR A 444 -15.76 -17.02 1.61
CA THR A 444 -15.28 -17.85 2.72
C THR A 444 -15.07 -19.30 2.33
N ASN A 445 -15.34 -19.67 1.08
CA ASN A 445 -15.18 -21.02 0.53
C ASN A 445 -16.11 -22.04 1.21
N GLY A 446 -17.40 -21.70 1.33
CA GLY A 446 -18.44 -22.57 1.87
C GLY A 446 -18.45 -22.72 3.40
N ARG A 447 -17.64 -21.93 4.13
CA ARG A 447 -17.50 -22.07 5.58
C ARG A 447 -18.72 -21.55 6.35
N ILE A 448 -19.45 -20.56 5.83
CA ILE A 448 -20.63 -20.03 6.50
C ILE A 448 -21.72 -21.10 6.54
N SER A 449 -22.02 -21.74 5.40
CA SER A 449 -22.97 -22.85 5.36
C SER A 449 -22.60 -23.98 6.34
N GLN A 450 -21.31 -24.36 6.41
CA GLN A 450 -20.83 -25.37 7.36
C GLN A 450 -21.06 -24.96 8.82
N TRP A 451 -20.86 -23.68 9.15
CA TRP A 451 -21.10 -23.18 10.51
C TRP A 451 -22.58 -23.05 10.85
N VAL A 452 -23.44 -22.80 9.86
CA VAL A 452 -24.90 -22.87 10.04
C VAL A 452 -25.33 -24.32 10.32
N GLU A 453 -24.88 -25.28 9.50
CA GLU A 453 -25.21 -26.70 9.67
C GLU A 453 -24.71 -27.25 11.02
N ALA A 454 -23.51 -26.83 11.45
CA ALA A 454 -22.95 -27.20 12.75
C ALA A 454 -23.53 -26.40 13.94
N GLY A 455 -24.47 -25.49 13.69
CA GLY A 455 -25.17 -24.71 14.73
C GLY A 455 -24.38 -23.55 15.34
N TRP A 456 -23.19 -23.23 14.82
CA TRP A 456 -22.37 -22.08 15.26
C TRP A 456 -22.96 -20.74 14.82
N ILE A 457 -23.71 -20.72 13.72
CA ILE A 457 -24.47 -19.56 13.23
C ILE A 457 -25.95 -19.93 13.17
N THR A 458 -26.82 -19.11 13.75
CA THR A 458 -28.26 -19.23 13.59
C THR A 458 -28.70 -18.46 12.35
N ALA A 459 -29.14 -19.16 11.31
CA ALA A 459 -29.78 -18.52 10.17
C ALA A 459 -31.19 -18.02 10.56
N THR A 460 -31.53 -16.79 10.19
CA THR A 460 -32.90 -16.25 10.31
C THR A 460 -33.55 -16.23 8.93
N GLU A 461 -34.80 -16.68 8.83
CA GLU A 461 -35.54 -16.77 7.56
C GLU A 461 -35.67 -15.40 6.87
N GLY A 462 -35.48 -15.38 5.56
CA GLY A 462 -35.69 -14.21 4.71
C GLY A 462 -34.49 -13.25 4.61
N ASP A 463 -34.78 -12.03 4.13
CA ASP A 463 -33.75 -11.07 3.71
C ASP A 463 -33.22 -10.18 4.84
N THR A 464 -33.80 -10.27 6.03
CA THR A 464 -33.44 -9.43 7.17
C THR A 464 -33.36 -10.21 8.46
N ILE A 465 -32.54 -9.74 9.41
CA ILE A 465 -32.49 -10.32 10.76
C ILE A 465 -33.87 -10.27 11.40
N ASP A 466 -34.34 -11.43 11.85
CA ASP A 466 -35.48 -11.54 12.74
C ASP A 466 -35.05 -11.24 14.18
N TYR A 467 -35.36 -10.02 14.64
CA TYR A 467 -35.07 -9.60 16.01
C TYR A 467 -35.87 -10.38 17.06
N GLU A 468 -37.04 -10.94 16.72
CA GLU A 468 -37.82 -11.76 17.64
C GLU A 468 -37.03 -13.01 18.06
N ARG A 469 -36.34 -13.63 17.11
CA ARG A 469 -35.43 -14.74 17.39
C ARG A 469 -34.33 -14.36 18.39
N ILE A 470 -33.74 -13.18 18.22
CA ILE A 470 -32.70 -12.67 19.13
C ILE A 470 -33.28 -12.49 20.54
N TYR A 471 -34.47 -11.92 20.66
CA TYR A 471 -35.12 -11.73 21.96
C TYR A 471 -35.40 -13.04 22.67
N ASP A 472 -35.87 -14.05 21.95
CA ASP A 472 -36.19 -15.36 22.51
C ASP A 472 -34.92 -16.10 22.93
N ASP A 473 -33.85 -16.01 22.13
CA ASP A 473 -32.54 -16.56 22.46
C ASP A 473 -31.93 -15.90 23.70
N VAL A 474 -32.04 -14.58 23.85
CA VAL A 474 -31.58 -13.85 25.05
C VAL A 474 -32.43 -14.21 26.27
N ALA A 475 -33.75 -14.35 26.11
CA ALA A 475 -34.64 -14.77 27.19
C ALA A 475 -34.36 -16.21 27.63
N GLN A 476 -33.97 -17.09 26.71
CA GLN A 476 -33.53 -18.44 27.02
C GLN A 476 -32.18 -18.42 27.77
N ASP A 477 -31.21 -17.64 27.29
CA ASP A 477 -29.93 -17.46 27.98
C ASP A 477 -30.12 -16.91 29.40
N HIS A 478 -31.10 -16.05 29.62
CA HIS A 478 -31.42 -15.53 30.95
C HIS A 478 -31.96 -16.59 31.92
N LYS A 479 -32.60 -17.66 31.41
CA LYS A 479 -33.01 -18.81 32.24
C LYS A 479 -31.82 -19.70 32.57
N ASP A 480 -30.85 -19.80 31.66
CA ASP A 480 -29.71 -20.70 31.79
C ASP A 480 -28.53 -20.04 32.54
N PHE A 481 -28.38 -18.71 32.50
CA PHE A 481 -27.24 -17.97 33.08
C PHE A 481 -27.69 -16.86 34.02
N ARG A 482 -26.83 -16.53 35.00
CA ARG A 482 -27.00 -15.38 35.89
C ARG A 482 -26.39 -14.14 35.25
N ILE A 483 -27.09 -13.57 34.27
CA ILE A 483 -26.66 -12.39 33.52
C ILE A 483 -26.64 -11.15 34.42
N VAL A 484 -25.50 -10.45 34.46
CA VAL A 484 -25.32 -9.22 35.26
C VAL A 484 -25.82 -7.99 34.51
N ASP A 485 -25.27 -7.75 33.33
CA ASP A 485 -25.70 -6.71 32.39
C ASP A 485 -25.36 -7.11 30.95
N ILE A 486 -25.92 -6.38 29.99
CA ILE A 486 -25.56 -6.46 28.57
C ILE A 486 -25.10 -5.07 28.12
N THR A 487 -23.85 -4.95 27.68
CA THR A 487 -23.32 -3.75 27.04
C THR A 487 -23.63 -3.78 25.54
N TYR A 488 -24.04 -2.65 24.95
CA TYR A 488 -24.37 -2.58 23.52
C TYR A 488 -23.98 -1.25 22.89
N ASP A 489 -23.88 -1.19 21.55
CA ASP A 489 -23.60 0.05 20.81
C ASP A 489 -24.83 0.96 20.76
N LYS A 490 -24.70 2.21 21.23
CA LYS A 490 -25.78 3.21 21.29
C LYS A 490 -26.48 3.46 19.95
N TRP A 491 -25.78 3.26 18.82
CA TRP A 491 -26.34 3.50 17.49
C TRP A 491 -27.19 2.35 16.97
N SER A 492 -27.23 1.23 17.68
CA SER A 492 -27.70 -0.05 17.15
C SER A 492 -29.15 -0.44 17.52
N GLY A 493 -29.94 0.54 17.96
CA GLY A 493 -31.41 0.44 17.94
C GLY A 493 -32.06 0.45 19.33
N GLU A 494 -32.51 1.64 19.74
CA GLU A 494 -33.38 1.84 20.91
C GLU A 494 -34.58 0.86 20.99
N PRO A 495 -35.24 0.45 19.87
CA PRO A 495 -36.33 -0.54 19.93
C PRO A 495 -35.89 -1.93 20.41
N VAL A 496 -34.69 -2.38 20.05
CA VAL A 496 -34.17 -3.72 20.41
C VAL A 496 -33.92 -3.79 21.92
N ARG A 497 -33.32 -2.72 22.48
CA ARG A 497 -33.16 -2.58 23.92
C ARG A 497 -34.48 -2.64 24.66
N GLN A 498 -35.48 -1.85 24.24
CA GLN A 498 -36.76 -1.79 24.93
C GLN A 498 -37.46 -3.16 24.95
N ALA A 499 -37.37 -3.92 23.86
CA ALA A 499 -37.91 -5.28 23.79
C ALA A 499 -37.19 -6.26 24.74
N ILE A 500 -35.85 -6.27 24.75
CA ILE A 500 -35.06 -7.12 25.66
C ILE A 500 -35.39 -6.77 27.12
N VAL A 501 -35.37 -5.49 27.49
CA VAL A 501 -35.69 -5.03 28.85
C VAL A 501 -37.12 -5.42 29.24
N LYS A 502 -38.09 -5.27 28.34
CA LYS A 502 -39.49 -5.63 28.60
C LYS A 502 -39.67 -7.13 28.86
N ARG A 503 -38.96 -7.99 28.13
CA ARG A 503 -39.07 -9.45 28.27
C ARG A 503 -38.26 -10.01 29.43
N THR A 504 -37.05 -9.51 29.62
CA THR A 504 -36.06 -10.13 30.52
C THR A 504 -35.80 -9.33 31.78
N ARG A 505 -36.17 -8.04 31.81
CA ARG A 505 -35.82 -7.07 32.86
C ARG A 505 -34.30 -6.92 33.07
N LEU A 506 -33.49 -7.37 32.12
CA LEU A 506 -32.04 -7.25 32.18
C LEU A 506 -31.59 -5.80 32.10
N LYS A 507 -30.53 -5.48 32.84
CA LYS A 507 -29.87 -4.19 32.75
C LYS A 507 -29.09 -4.11 31.44
N MET A 508 -29.40 -3.11 30.62
CA MET A 508 -28.66 -2.80 29.41
C MET A 508 -27.84 -1.52 29.58
N VAL A 509 -26.58 -1.53 29.14
CA VAL A 509 -25.63 -0.44 29.32
C VAL A 509 -25.13 0.04 27.96
N GLU A 510 -25.28 1.34 27.71
CA GLU A 510 -24.84 1.97 26.47
C GLU A 510 -23.31 2.12 26.39
N SER A 511 -22.76 1.84 25.21
CA SER A 511 -21.37 2.09 24.83
C SER A 511 -21.30 2.53 23.36
N ASP A 512 -20.09 2.71 22.83
CA ASP A 512 -19.86 2.96 21.40
C ASP A 512 -18.50 2.44 20.95
N THR A 513 -18.25 2.42 19.65
CA THR A 513 -16.99 1.91 19.05
C THR A 513 -15.91 3.00 18.91
N THR A 514 -15.97 4.08 19.71
CA THR A 514 -14.95 5.14 19.68
C THR A 514 -13.65 4.71 20.37
N TYR A 515 -12.56 5.43 20.09
CA TYR A 515 -11.28 5.21 20.77
C TYR A 515 -11.41 5.27 22.30
N LEU A 516 -12.22 6.19 22.82
CA LEU A 516 -12.40 6.39 24.26
C LEU A 516 -13.01 5.15 24.93
N ARG A 517 -13.99 4.52 24.28
CA ARG A 517 -14.70 3.35 24.83
C ARG A 517 -14.00 2.03 24.54
N MET A 518 -13.30 1.91 23.42
CA MET A 518 -12.70 0.64 22.99
C MET A 518 -11.28 0.41 23.51
N THR A 519 -10.53 1.46 23.84
CA THR A 519 -9.11 1.31 24.23
C THR A 519 -8.93 0.39 25.43
N ALA A 520 -9.73 0.59 26.50
CA ALA A 520 -9.61 -0.19 27.73
C ALA A 520 -10.02 -1.67 27.56
N PRO A 521 -11.20 -1.99 26.98
CA PRO A 521 -11.57 -3.39 26.70
C PRO A 521 -10.60 -4.11 25.74
N MET A 522 -10.05 -3.41 24.74
CA MET A 522 -9.02 -3.97 23.86
C MET A 522 -7.73 -4.28 24.62
N GLY A 523 -7.31 -3.37 25.51
CA GLY A 523 -6.18 -3.59 26.41
C GLY A 523 -6.40 -4.80 27.32
N GLU A 524 -7.59 -4.92 27.89
CA GLU A 524 -7.96 -6.02 28.78
C GLU A 524 -8.00 -7.38 28.06
N LEU A 525 -8.58 -7.43 26.84
CA LEU A 525 -8.53 -8.65 26.02
C LEU A 525 -7.08 -9.08 25.77
N MET A 526 -6.21 -8.15 25.40
CA MET A 526 -4.80 -8.46 25.18
C MET A 526 -4.07 -8.90 26.45
N ARG A 527 -4.41 -8.32 27.61
CA ARG A 527 -3.87 -8.73 28.91
C ARG A 527 -4.28 -10.17 29.23
N ARG A 528 -5.57 -10.49 29.13
CA ARG A 528 -6.11 -11.84 29.38
C ARG A 528 -5.55 -12.89 28.41
N LEU A 529 -5.46 -12.56 27.13
CA LEU A 529 -4.83 -13.43 26.12
C LEU A 529 -3.36 -13.71 26.49
N LYS A 530 -2.59 -12.72 26.95
CA LYS A 530 -1.19 -12.94 27.36
C LYS A 530 -1.07 -13.74 28.66
N ALA A 531 -1.98 -13.51 29.61
CA ALA A 531 -1.99 -14.13 30.93
C ALA A 531 -2.66 -15.53 30.97
N ASP A 532 -3.19 -16.02 29.84
CA ASP A 532 -3.94 -17.29 29.77
C ASP A 532 -5.24 -17.29 30.58
N GLU A 533 -5.91 -16.13 30.62
CA GLU A 533 -7.15 -15.89 31.39
C GLU A 533 -8.41 -15.82 30.51
N ILE A 534 -8.37 -16.39 29.30
CA ILE A 534 -9.52 -16.47 28.41
C ILE A 534 -9.61 -17.85 27.76
N ARG A 535 -10.83 -18.38 27.64
CA ARG A 535 -11.11 -19.68 27.02
C ARG A 535 -12.27 -19.53 26.07
N HIS A 536 -11.99 -19.58 24.77
CA HIS A 536 -13.00 -19.38 23.72
C HIS A 536 -13.48 -20.68 23.06
N PHE A 537 -13.06 -21.84 23.60
CA PHE A 537 -13.46 -23.18 23.19
C PHE A 537 -13.30 -23.53 21.71
N GLY A 538 -12.37 -22.85 21.03
CA GLY A 538 -12.16 -23.05 19.60
C GLY A 538 -13.32 -22.63 18.70
N ASN A 539 -14.21 -21.72 19.12
CA ASN A 539 -15.34 -21.26 18.29
C ASN A 539 -14.83 -20.81 16.89
N PRO A 540 -15.27 -21.48 15.80
CA PRO A 540 -14.66 -21.30 14.48
C PRO A 540 -15.02 -19.96 13.84
N VAL A 541 -16.22 -19.45 14.13
CA VAL A 541 -16.69 -18.14 13.64
C VAL A 541 -15.92 -17.01 14.33
N ALA A 542 -15.79 -17.07 15.66
CA ALA A 542 -15.01 -16.09 16.42
C ALA A 542 -13.52 -16.13 16.03
N ARG A 543 -12.97 -17.32 15.75
CA ARG A 543 -11.60 -17.48 15.25
C ARG A 543 -11.41 -16.81 13.88
N TRP A 544 -12.36 -16.97 12.96
CA TRP A 544 -12.33 -16.29 11.66
C TRP A 544 -12.38 -14.77 11.80
N MET A 545 -13.25 -14.26 12.68
CA MET A 545 -13.33 -12.83 12.97
C MET A 545 -12.03 -12.30 13.61
N ALA A 546 -11.43 -13.05 14.52
CA ALA A 546 -10.13 -12.72 15.11
C ALA A 546 -8.99 -12.71 14.07
N ASP A 547 -9.10 -13.54 13.02
CA ASP A 547 -8.12 -13.61 11.94
C ASP A 547 -8.10 -12.35 11.07
N VAL A 548 -9.28 -11.75 10.87
CA VAL A 548 -9.47 -10.59 9.99
C VAL A 548 -9.63 -9.27 10.74
N VAL A 549 -9.80 -9.29 12.07
CA VAL A 549 -9.95 -8.06 12.85
C VAL A 549 -8.66 -7.24 12.88
N GLU A 550 -8.88 -5.96 12.71
CA GLU A 550 -7.89 -4.97 12.35
C GLU A 550 -8.06 -3.80 13.33
N LYS A 551 -6.94 -3.22 13.80
CA LYS A 551 -6.99 -2.06 14.72
C LYS A 551 -6.48 -0.79 14.09
N LYS A 552 -7.08 0.34 14.50
CA LYS A 552 -6.60 1.69 14.19
C LYS A 552 -6.19 2.39 15.48
N SER A 553 -5.09 3.14 15.39
CA SER A 553 -4.64 4.10 16.41
C SER A 553 -4.54 5.48 15.77
N PRO A 554 -4.88 6.56 16.49
CA PRO A 554 -4.71 7.91 15.99
C PRO A 554 -3.21 8.27 15.95
N ARG A 555 -2.82 9.19 15.05
CA ARG A 555 -1.40 9.50 14.80
C ARG A 555 -0.71 10.22 15.96
N ASP A 556 -1.49 10.98 16.73
CA ASP A 556 -1.08 11.78 17.87
C ASP A 556 -0.95 10.97 19.17
N ASP A 557 -1.60 9.80 19.25
CA ASP A 557 -1.63 8.99 20.46
C ASP A 557 -1.76 7.49 20.13
N PRO A 558 -0.62 6.79 19.94
CA PRO A 558 -0.59 5.38 19.57
C PRO A 558 -1.22 4.43 20.61
N ASP A 559 -1.40 4.86 21.86
CA ASP A 559 -1.94 4.03 22.94
C ASP A 559 -3.46 3.90 22.84
N ARG A 560 -4.13 4.87 22.21
CA ARG A 560 -5.55 4.78 21.87
C ARG A 560 -5.77 3.82 20.70
N GLN A 561 -6.76 2.96 20.82
CA GLN A 561 -7.07 1.96 19.80
C GLN A 561 -8.57 1.70 19.69
N ARG A 562 -9.01 1.31 18.50
CA ARG A 562 -10.36 0.81 18.23
C ARG A 562 -10.35 -0.28 17.15
N PRO A 563 -11.30 -1.22 17.15
CA PRO A 563 -11.48 -2.14 16.05
C PRO A 563 -11.97 -1.38 14.80
N VAL A 564 -11.54 -1.83 13.62
CA VAL A 564 -11.95 -1.27 12.34
C VAL A 564 -13.03 -2.15 11.72
N LYS A 565 -14.23 -1.59 11.53
CA LYS A 565 -15.28 -2.28 10.76
C LYS A 565 -14.81 -2.42 9.30
N PRO A 566 -14.82 -3.63 8.71
CA PRO A 566 -14.40 -3.85 7.33
C PRO A 566 -15.35 -3.15 6.35
N ASP A 567 -14.86 -2.81 5.16
CA ASP A 567 -15.70 -2.38 4.03
C ASP A 567 -16.47 -3.61 3.52
N ARG A 568 -17.72 -3.74 3.96
CA ARG A 568 -18.56 -4.94 3.76
C ARG A 568 -19.09 -5.05 2.33
N ASP A 569 -19.12 -3.95 1.59
CA ASP A 569 -19.55 -3.89 0.19
C ASP A 569 -18.47 -4.42 -0.77
N LYS A 570 -17.20 -4.43 -0.31
CA LYS A 570 -16.04 -4.86 -1.09
C LYS A 570 -15.37 -6.12 -0.56
N THR A 571 -15.73 -6.57 0.64
CA THR A 571 -15.09 -7.71 1.30
C THR A 571 -16.12 -8.60 1.99
N GLY A 572 -16.00 -9.92 1.83
CA GLY A 572 -16.75 -10.90 2.61
C GLY A 572 -16.31 -11.02 4.08
N LYS A 573 -15.51 -10.08 4.59
CA LYS A 573 -14.99 -10.10 5.97
C LYS A 573 -16.08 -9.67 6.96
N ARG A 574 -16.12 -10.31 8.12
CA ARG A 574 -16.94 -9.90 9.26
C ARG A 574 -16.13 -9.94 10.54
N ILE A 575 -16.49 -9.09 11.50
CA ILE A 575 -15.77 -8.99 12.79
C ILE A 575 -16.69 -8.91 13.99
N ASP A 576 -18.01 -8.97 13.82
CA ASP A 576 -19.05 -8.55 14.77
C ASP A 576 -18.93 -9.25 16.15
N GLY A 577 -18.42 -10.48 16.19
CA GLY A 577 -18.12 -11.19 17.43
C GLY A 577 -16.98 -10.60 18.27
N ILE A 578 -16.07 -9.83 17.67
CA ILE A 578 -14.98 -9.18 18.38
C ILE A 578 -15.47 -7.93 19.11
N PRO A 579 -16.16 -6.95 18.50
CA PRO A 579 -16.85 -5.89 19.24
C PRO A 579 -17.80 -6.41 20.31
N ALA A 580 -18.58 -7.47 20.03
CA ALA A 580 -19.43 -8.12 21.03
C ALA A 580 -18.63 -8.58 22.26
N LEU A 581 -17.48 -9.26 22.05
CA LEU A 581 -16.58 -9.64 23.14
C LEU A 581 -16.03 -8.41 23.90
N LEU A 582 -15.66 -7.35 23.20
CA LEU A 582 -15.15 -6.12 23.83
C LEU A 582 -16.22 -5.45 24.70
N PHE A 583 -17.47 -5.43 24.26
CA PHE A 583 -18.61 -4.94 25.05
C PHE A 583 -18.86 -5.81 26.29
N ALA A 584 -18.73 -7.13 26.18
CA ALA A 584 -18.86 -8.03 27.33
C ALA A 584 -17.74 -7.82 28.36
N LEU A 585 -16.50 -7.62 27.89
CA LEU A 585 -15.36 -7.30 28.76
C LEU A 585 -15.50 -5.93 29.43
N ASP A 586 -16.01 -4.93 28.71
CA ASP A 586 -16.34 -3.62 29.30
C ASP A 586 -17.35 -3.78 30.46
N GLY A 587 -18.36 -4.64 30.30
CA GLY A 587 -19.28 -5.03 31.37
C GLY A 587 -18.58 -5.70 32.55
N ALA A 588 -17.75 -6.69 32.28
CA ALA A 588 -17.00 -7.41 33.31
C ALA A 588 -16.06 -6.48 34.10
N MET A 589 -15.44 -5.50 33.43
CA MET A 589 -14.56 -4.50 34.06
C MET A 589 -15.32 -3.55 35.00
N ARG A 590 -16.62 -3.29 34.78
CA ARG A 590 -17.45 -2.52 35.71
C ARG A 590 -17.79 -3.29 36.99
N GLY A 591 -17.66 -4.62 36.98
CA GLY A 591 -17.89 -5.48 38.13
C GLY A 591 -19.38 -5.69 38.46
N LEU A 592 -19.64 -6.12 39.70
CA LEU A 592 -21.01 -6.37 40.18
C LEU A 592 -21.70 -5.07 40.62
N PRO A 593 -23.05 -5.01 40.53
CA PRO A 593 -23.81 -3.96 41.19
C PRO A 593 -23.47 -3.93 42.68
N LYS A 594 -23.31 -2.73 43.26
CA LYS A 594 -23.18 -2.60 44.72
C LYS A 594 -24.46 -3.16 45.37
N PRO A 595 -24.37 -3.96 46.45
CA PRO A 595 -25.56 -4.47 47.13
C PRO A 595 -26.43 -3.31 47.59
N SER A 596 -27.74 -3.52 47.55
CA SER A 596 -28.71 -2.50 47.96
C SER A 596 -28.53 -2.20 49.46
N VAL A 597 -28.62 -0.93 49.86
CA VAL A 597 -28.58 -0.55 51.29
C VAL A 597 -29.68 -1.27 52.08
N TYR A 598 -30.82 -1.55 51.43
CA TYR A 598 -31.95 -2.31 51.99
C TYR A 598 -31.69 -3.81 52.18
N GLU A 599 -30.66 -4.38 51.54
CA GLU A 599 -30.22 -5.76 51.83
C GLU A 599 -29.23 -5.79 53.00
N SER A 600 -28.52 -4.69 53.25
CA SER A 600 -27.53 -4.58 54.35
C SER A 600 -28.13 -4.10 55.68
N GLN A 601 -29.28 -3.42 55.65
CA GLN A 601 -30.05 -3.02 56.82
C GLN A 601 -31.42 -3.68 56.69
N GLY A 602 -31.62 -4.81 57.39
CA GLY A 602 -32.85 -5.58 57.32
C GLY A 602 -34.09 -4.70 57.46
N MET A 603 -35.15 -5.02 56.70
CA MET A 603 -36.44 -4.31 56.79
C MET A 603 -36.91 -4.31 58.26
N ALA A 604 -36.87 -3.16 58.91
CA ALA A 604 -37.69 -2.93 60.08
C ALA A 604 -39.13 -2.81 59.59
N LEU A 605 -39.90 -3.89 59.76
CA LEU A 605 -41.35 -3.90 59.67
C LEU A 605 -41.97 -3.10 60.82
#